data_AF-A0A1I6WG73-F1
#
_entry.id   AF-A0A1I6WG73-F1
#
_cell.length_a   1.000
_cell.length_b   1.000
_cell.length_c   1.000
_cell.angle_alpha   90.00
_cell.angle_beta   90.00
_cell.angle_gamma   90.00
#
_symmetry.space_group_name_H-M   'P 1'
#
loop_
_entity.id
_entity.type
_entity.pdbx_description
1 polymer ?
#
loop_
_entity_poly.entity_id
_entity_poly.type
_entity_poly.pdbx_seq_one_letter_code
_entity_poly.pdbx_strand_id
1 'polypeptide(L)'
;MARLEGKRIAVTGPRKADELSKMIAKFGGTSVLRPAQGTVFLDDSQIEEQLSALIARPADWLVLTTGVGTEALVQIAERLGLAEQFVHALSEMRVAARGYKTVNALRKLGITPEVRDDDGTTAGLLRLMGDHDLYGRTVALQLYGDPAPRLIGELARRGALCEELLPYRHIPPQGDIVEMLIDEIVSGEVDAVTLTSTVQVRYVMGCAAKLGKLDAVRAAFAERVLAVAVGKVTAEALQEEGVERVLFPEEERMGSMVVAMSKYFGGGQLTDSEAAVGAVSGDCASGAGAGADAGMGVSGAGANADTSAGPGPGVGANASGVVADAEESSSAGLGVSVVGDPNIGVSASA
;
A
#
# COMPACT_ATOMS: atom_id res chain seq x y z
N MET A 1 -1.10 13.66 32.16
CA MET A 1 0.34 13.41 31.93
C MET A 1 0.56 13.41 30.44
N ALA A 2 1.34 14.35 29.94
CA ALA A 2 1.79 14.37 28.54
C ALA A 2 2.86 13.28 28.40
N ARG A 3 2.51 12.19 27.70
CA ARG A 3 3.33 10.98 27.61
C ARG A 3 4.14 10.90 26.32
N LEU A 4 4.07 11.95 25.50
CA LEU A 4 4.86 12.10 24.27
C LEU A 4 5.86 13.25 24.38
N GLU A 5 6.15 13.74 25.59
CA GLU A 5 7.12 14.82 25.80
C GLU A 5 8.49 14.45 25.22
N GLY A 6 9.05 15.37 24.41
CA GLY A 6 10.31 15.16 23.71
C GLY A 6 10.25 14.19 22.53
N LYS A 7 9.09 13.58 22.24
CA LYS A 7 8.93 12.64 21.12
C LYS A 7 8.67 13.37 19.81
N ARG A 8 9.42 12.98 18.78
CA ARG A 8 9.34 13.52 17.42
C ARG A 8 8.64 12.50 16.52
N ILE A 9 7.48 12.87 15.98
CA ILE A 9 6.53 11.94 15.36
C ILE A 9 6.29 12.34 13.91
N ALA A 10 6.63 11.46 12.98
CA ALA A 10 6.36 11.67 11.57
C ALA A 10 4.88 11.44 11.24
N VAL A 11 4.27 12.40 10.56
CA VAL A 11 2.90 12.35 10.06
C VAL A 11 2.92 12.17 8.55
N THR A 12 2.50 10.99 8.09
CA THR A 12 2.62 10.60 6.67
C THR A 12 1.34 10.80 5.85
N GLY A 13 0.21 10.99 6.51
CA GLY A 13 -1.07 11.27 5.85
C GLY A 13 -1.22 12.75 5.49
N PRO A 14 -1.46 13.11 4.20
CA PRO A 14 -1.70 14.50 3.83
C PRO A 14 -3.08 14.99 4.30
N ARG A 15 -4.07 14.09 4.35
CA ARG A 15 -5.42 14.41 4.83
C ARG A 15 -5.41 14.46 6.36
N LYS A 16 -5.98 15.52 6.93
CA LYS A 16 -6.11 15.72 8.38
C LYS A 16 -4.76 15.75 9.13
N ALA A 17 -3.66 16.07 8.45
CA ALA A 17 -2.34 16.23 9.05
C ALA A 17 -2.39 17.21 10.23
N ASP A 18 -3.04 18.36 10.06
CA ASP A 18 -3.19 19.37 11.10
C ASP A 18 -3.99 18.87 12.32
N GLU A 19 -5.04 18.08 12.10
CA GLU A 19 -5.83 17.48 13.19
C GLU A 19 -4.97 16.50 13.98
N LEU A 20 -4.23 15.63 13.29
CA LEU A 20 -3.34 14.66 13.92
C LEU A 20 -2.20 15.34 14.67
N SER A 21 -1.58 16.36 14.09
CA SER A 21 -0.54 17.18 14.73
C SER A 21 -1.05 17.87 16.00
N LYS A 22 -2.28 18.40 15.99
CA LYS A 22 -2.91 18.96 17.20
C LYS A 22 -3.14 17.92 18.29
N MET A 23 -3.56 16.70 17.91
CA MET A 23 -3.72 15.60 18.86
C MET A 23 -2.37 15.20 19.48
N ILE A 24 -1.31 15.07 18.67
CA ILE A 24 0.05 14.78 19.13
C ILE A 24 0.55 15.86 20.10
N ALA A 25 0.38 17.13 19.75
CA ALA A 25 0.78 18.26 20.59
C ALA A 25 0.06 18.28 21.95
N LYS A 26 -1.23 17.91 21.98
CA LYS A 26 -2.00 17.79 23.23
C LYS A 26 -1.41 16.75 24.19
N PHE A 27 -0.68 15.76 23.69
CA PHE A 27 0.02 14.75 24.48
C PHE A 27 1.51 15.07 24.71
N GLY A 28 1.98 16.25 24.28
CA GLY A 28 3.36 16.74 24.48
C GLY A 28 4.35 16.42 23.36
N GLY A 29 3.90 15.76 22.29
CA GLY A 29 4.76 15.39 21.16
C GLY A 29 4.95 16.50 20.15
N THR A 30 6.03 16.41 19.37
CA THR A 30 6.31 17.28 18.22
C THR A 30 6.05 16.51 16.93
N SER A 31 5.22 17.06 16.05
CA SER A 31 4.94 16.45 14.75
C SER A 31 5.90 16.98 13.68
N VAL A 32 6.35 16.10 12.79
CA VAL A 32 7.04 16.46 11.54
C VAL A 32 6.23 15.94 10.36
N LEU A 33 5.89 16.83 9.42
CA LEU A 33 5.07 16.45 8.28
C LEU A 33 5.95 15.79 7.22
N ARG A 34 5.64 14.54 6.89
CA ARG A 34 6.32 13.75 5.86
C ARG A 34 5.30 13.04 4.97
N PRO A 35 4.48 13.77 4.19
CA PRO A 35 3.45 13.15 3.35
C PRO A 35 4.04 12.07 2.44
N ALA A 36 3.61 10.83 2.64
CA ALA A 36 4.10 9.66 1.92
C ALA A 36 3.05 9.06 0.98
N GLN A 37 2.09 9.87 0.55
CA GLN A 37 1.03 9.45 -0.37
C GLN A 37 0.83 10.55 -1.41
N GLY A 38 0.98 10.19 -2.69
CA GLY A 38 0.67 11.08 -3.80
C GLY A 38 -0.80 10.99 -4.25
N THR A 39 -1.07 11.53 -5.44
CA THR A 39 -2.43 11.62 -6.00
C THR A 39 -2.88 10.28 -6.58
N VAL A 40 -4.14 9.92 -6.31
CA VAL A 40 -4.79 8.75 -6.91
C VAL A 40 -5.41 9.17 -8.23
N PHE A 41 -5.05 8.51 -9.32
CA PHE A 41 -5.76 8.60 -10.60
C PHE A 41 -6.53 7.31 -10.82
N LEU A 42 -7.77 7.40 -11.30
CA LEU A 42 -8.38 6.27 -12.01
C LEU A 42 -7.86 6.33 -13.45
N ASP A 43 -7.17 5.29 -13.90
CA ASP A 43 -7.01 5.07 -15.35
C ASP A 43 -8.25 4.31 -15.82
N ASP A 44 -9.32 5.07 -16.05
CA ASP A 44 -10.64 4.53 -16.39
C ASP A 44 -10.58 3.63 -17.64
N SER A 45 -9.70 3.93 -18.61
CA SER A 45 -9.65 3.20 -19.88
C SER A 45 -9.23 1.72 -19.73
N GLN A 46 -8.17 1.46 -18.97
CA GLN A 46 -7.68 0.09 -18.76
C GLN A 46 -8.67 -0.74 -17.94
N ILE A 47 -9.22 -0.16 -16.86
CA ILE A 47 -10.15 -0.90 -16.00
C ILE A 47 -11.49 -1.16 -16.70
N GLU A 48 -11.94 -0.27 -17.59
CA GLU A 48 -13.13 -0.49 -18.42
C GLU A 48 -12.96 -1.69 -19.35
N GLU A 49 -11.80 -1.81 -20.00
CA GLU A 49 -11.48 -2.96 -20.86
C GLU A 49 -11.41 -4.26 -20.05
N GLN A 50 -10.71 -4.24 -18.91
CA GLN A 50 -10.60 -5.39 -18.01
C GLN A 50 -11.96 -5.83 -17.46
N LEU A 51 -12.80 -4.87 -17.04
CA LEU A 51 -14.14 -5.14 -16.54
C LEU A 51 -15.04 -5.72 -17.63
N SER A 52 -14.99 -5.16 -18.84
CA SER A 52 -15.74 -5.67 -19.99
C SER A 52 -15.31 -7.09 -20.36
N ALA A 53 -14.00 -7.37 -20.32
CA ALA A 53 -13.45 -8.70 -20.56
C ALA A 53 -13.89 -9.72 -19.49
N LEU A 54 -13.88 -9.33 -18.21
CA LEU A 54 -14.37 -10.15 -17.10
C LEU A 54 -15.86 -10.45 -17.22
N ILE A 55 -16.67 -9.48 -17.62
CA ILE A 55 -18.10 -9.67 -17.85
C ILE A 55 -18.34 -10.64 -19.01
N ALA A 56 -17.60 -10.49 -20.11
CA ALA A 56 -17.73 -11.34 -21.28
C ALA A 56 -17.21 -12.77 -21.05
N ARG A 57 -16.20 -12.92 -20.20
CA ARG A 57 -15.60 -14.21 -19.82
C ARG A 57 -15.32 -14.21 -18.30
N PRO A 58 -16.32 -14.58 -17.49
CA PRO A 58 -16.15 -14.66 -16.05
C PRO A 58 -15.02 -15.62 -15.66
N ALA A 59 -14.24 -15.23 -14.66
CA ALA A 59 -13.20 -16.08 -14.09
C ALA A 59 -13.82 -17.19 -13.22
N ASP A 60 -13.06 -18.23 -12.88
CA ASP A 60 -13.53 -19.22 -11.89
C ASP A 60 -13.73 -18.56 -10.51
N TRP A 61 -12.87 -17.60 -10.18
CA TRP A 61 -12.88 -16.85 -8.94
C TRP A 61 -12.73 -15.35 -9.14
N LEU A 62 -13.43 -14.58 -8.30
CA LEU A 62 -13.15 -13.16 -8.08
C LEU A 62 -12.75 -12.92 -6.62
N VAL A 63 -11.56 -12.38 -6.41
CA VAL A 63 -11.07 -11.96 -5.09
C VAL A 63 -11.18 -10.45 -4.97
N LEU A 64 -11.95 -9.99 -3.99
CA LEU A 64 -12.16 -8.58 -3.69
C LEU A 64 -11.42 -8.20 -2.41
N THR A 65 -10.45 -7.30 -2.52
CA THR A 65 -9.60 -6.94 -1.37
C THR A 65 -10.09 -5.68 -0.64
N THR A 66 -10.91 -4.84 -1.26
CA THR A 66 -11.38 -3.59 -0.65
C THR A 66 -12.82 -3.24 -1.02
N GLY A 67 -13.56 -2.68 -0.06
CA GLY A 67 -14.89 -2.15 -0.31
C GLY A 67 -14.89 -1.01 -1.33
N VAL A 68 -13.93 -0.09 -1.24
CA VAL A 68 -13.82 1.05 -2.18
C VAL A 68 -13.53 0.57 -3.60
N GLY A 69 -12.63 -0.40 -3.79
CA GLY A 69 -12.37 -0.96 -5.12
C GLY A 69 -13.55 -1.76 -5.66
N THR A 70 -14.31 -2.44 -4.79
CA THR A 70 -15.56 -3.10 -5.20
C THR A 70 -16.59 -2.09 -5.67
N GLU A 71 -16.80 -1.01 -4.90
CA GLU A 71 -17.72 0.08 -5.28
C GLU A 71 -17.25 0.78 -6.58
N ALA A 72 -15.95 0.91 -6.81
CA ALA A 72 -15.41 1.44 -8.05
C ALA A 72 -15.75 0.57 -9.27
N LEU A 73 -15.59 -0.77 -9.18
CA LEU A 73 -15.98 -1.68 -10.27
C LEU A 73 -17.46 -1.56 -10.62
N VAL A 74 -18.33 -1.44 -9.61
CA VAL A 74 -19.78 -1.22 -9.81
C VAL A 74 -20.04 0.12 -10.52
N GLN A 75 -19.41 1.20 -10.07
CA GLN A 75 -19.57 2.52 -10.70
C GLN A 75 -19.08 2.54 -12.15
N ILE A 76 -17.98 1.84 -12.46
CA ILE A 76 -17.49 1.70 -13.82
C ILE A 76 -18.49 0.89 -14.66
N ALA A 77 -19.03 -0.22 -14.14
CA ALA A 77 -20.06 -1.00 -14.82
C ALA A 77 -21.32 -0.15 -15.10
N GLU A 78 -21.78 0.64 -14.13
CA GLU A 78 -22.90 1.58 -14.30
C GLU A 78 -22.63 2.61 -15.40
N ARG A 79 -21.44 3.21 -15.39
CA ARG A 79 -21.02 4.21 -16.39
C ARG A 79 -20.95 3.64 -17.80
N LEU A 80 -20.57 2.37 -17.93
CA LEU A 80 -20.55 1.65 -19.20
C LEU A 80 -21.94 1.12 -19.63
N GLY A 81 -22.96 1.24 -18.79
CA GLY A 81 -24.27 0.61 -19.03
C GLY A 81 -24.26 -0.91 -18.90
N LEU A 82 -23.29 -1.47 -18.18
CA LEU A 82 -23.04 -2.90 -17.99
C LEU A 82 -23.35 -3.41 -16.57
N ALA A 83 -24.04 -2.61 -15.74
CA ALA A 83 -24.28 -2.94 -14.33
C ALA A 83 -25.00 -4.28 -14.11
N GLU A 84 -26.06 -4.56 -14.89
CA GLU A 84 -26.82 -5.82 -14.76
C GLU A 84 -25.98 -7.02 -15.20
N GLN A 85 -25.23 -6.88 -16.29
CA GLN A 85 -24.32 -7.91 -16.80
C GLN A 85 -23.18 -8.18 -15.81
N PHE A 86 -22.68 -7.15 -15.15
CA PHE A 86 -21.67 -7.29 -14.11
C PHE A 86 -22.20 -8.07 -12.91
N VAL A 87 -23.40 -7.74 -12.41
CA VAL A 87 -24.03 -8.50 -11.32
C VAL A 87 -24.31 -9.94 -11.73
N HIS A 88 -24.72 -10.18 -12.98
CA HIS A 88 -24.89 -11.53 -13.50
C HIS A 88 -23.57 -12.30 -13.52
N ALA A 89 -22.50 -11.72 -14.06
CA ALA A 89 -21.16 -12.32 -14.04
C ALA A 89 -20.68 -12.62 -12.62
N LEU A 90 -20.91 -11.70 -11.65
CA LEU A 90 -20.62 -11.94 -10.24
C LEU A 90 -21.32 -13.18 -9.66
N SER A 91 -22.53 -13.49 -10.15
CA SER A 91 -23.28 -14.67 -9.72
C SER A 91 -22.79 -15.99 -10.33
N GLU A 92 -22.03 -15.92 -11.43
CA GLU A 92 -21.42 -17.09 -12.08
C GLU A 92 -20.02 -17.41 -11.50
N MET A 93 -19.37 -16.43 -10.87
CA MET A 93 -18.05 -16.58 -10.26
C MET A 93 -18.14 -17.00 -8.79
N ARG A 94 -17.14 -17.74 -8.32
CA ARG A 94 -16.94 -17.92 -6.87
C ARG A 94 -16.29 -16.67 -6.30
N VAL A 95 -16.89 -16.06 -5.29
CA VAL A 95 -16.43 -14.76 -4.76
C VAL A 95 -15.73 -14.95 -3.42
N ALA A 96 -14.49 -14.45 -3.32
CA ALA A 96 -13.75 -14.33 -2.07
C ALA A 96 -13.63 -12.85 -1.68
N ALA A 97 -13.97 -12.49 -0.45
CA ALA A 97 -14.01 -11.09 -0.01
C ALA A 97 -13.16 -10.86 1.26
N ARG A 98 -12.31 -9.84 1.23
CA ARG A 98 -11.53 -9.36 2.39
C ARG A 98 -12.21 -8.18 3.09
N GLY A 99 -12.45 -8.29 4.39
CA GLY A 99 -12.91 -7.24 5.26
C GLY A 99 -14.41 -6.97 5.16
N TYR A 100 -14.99 -6.54 6.28
CA TYR A 100 -16.43 -6.29 6.39
C TYR A 100 -16.96 -5.23 5.41
N LYS A 101 -16.12 -4.26 4.99
CA LYS A 101 -16.49 -3.21 4.03
C LYS A 101 -16.76 -3.79 2.64
N THR A 102 -15.93 -4.75 2.21
CA THR A 102 -16.09 -5.46 0.93
C THR A 102 -17.35 -6.31 0.94
N VAL A 103 -17.58 -7.03 2.03
CA VAL A 103 -18.79 -7.84 2.23
C VAL A 103 -20.05 -6.95 2.23
N ASN A 104 -19.99 -5.78 2.85
CA ASN A 104 -21.09 -4.81 2.82
C ASN A 104 -21.35 -4.28 1.42
N ALA A 105 -20.32 -4.06 0.60
CA ALA A 105 -20.48 -3.66 -0.80
C ALA A 105 -21.17 -4.78 -1.62
N LEU A 106 -20.70 -6.03 -1.49
CA LEU A 106 -21.32 -7.20 -2.14
C LEU A 106 -22.78 -7.40 -1.72
N ARG A 107 -23.11 -7.20 -0.44
CA ARG A 107 -24.49 -7.33 0.06
C ARG A 107 -25.45 -6.37 -0.64
N LYS A 108 -25.01 -5.14 -0.97
CA LYS A 108 -25.83 -4.17 -1.72
C LYS A 108 -26.18 -4.69 -3.13
N LEU A 109 -25.36 -5.58 -3.68
CA LEU A 109 -25.54 -6.22 -4.99
C LEU A 109 -26.30 -7.56 -4.90
N GLY A 110 -26.71 -8.00 -3.71
CA GLY A 110 -27.33 -9.31 -3.51
C GLY A 110 -26.37 -10.50 -3.59
N ILE A 111 -25.05 -10.26 -3.62
CA ILE A 111 -24.03 -11.31 -3.71
C ILE A 111 -23.56 -11.71 -2.31
N THR A 112 -23.51 -13.01 -2.05
CA THR A 112 -22.91 -13.56 -0.83
C THR A 112 -21.56 -14.17 -1.21
N PRO A 113 -20.43 -13.72 -0.62
CA PRO A 113 -19.14 -14.31 -0.89
C PRO A 113 -19.09 -15.75 -0.37
N GLU A 114 -18.50 -16.64 -1.16
CA GLU A 114 -18.26 -18.02 -0.78
C GLU A 114 -17.16 -18.12 0.28
N VAL A 115 -16.11 -17.31 0.14
CA VAL A 115 -15.05 -17.18 1.14
C VAL A 115 -15.03 -15.76 1.67
N ARG A 116 -15.01 -15.63 2.99
CA ARG A 116 -14.85 -14.35 3.67
C ARG A 116 -13.83 -14.54 4.78
N ASP A 117 -12.84 -13.66 4.82
CA ASP A 117 -11.93 -13.55 5.97
C ASP A 117 -12.69 -13.31 7.29
N ASP A 118 -12.17 -13.87 8.37
CA ASP A 118 -12.72 -13.71 9.70
C ASP A 118 -12.15 -12.50 10.45
N ASP A 119 -11.08 -11.90 9.94
CA ASP A 119 -10.23 -11.04 10.73
C ASP A 119 -9.79 -9.74 10.04
N GLY A 120 -10.20 -9.48 8.80
CA GLY A 120 -9.87 -8.27 8.03
C GLY A 120 -8.75 -8.44 7.01
N THR A 121 -8.11 -9.62 6.96
CA THR A 121 -6.71 -9.73 6.50
C THR A 121 -6.55 -10.55 5.24
N THR A 122 -5.46 -10.26 4.50
CA THR A 122 -5.09 -11.06 3.32
C THR A 122 -4.70 -12.48 3.73
N ALA A 123 -4.04 -12.64 4.88
CA ALA A 123 -3.63 -13.94 5.41
C ALA A 123 -4.83 -14.81 5.83
N GLY A 124 -5.79 -14.21 6.54
CA GLY A 124 -7.05 -14.85 6.92
C GLY A 124 -7.86 -15.27 5.70
N LEU A 125 -7.92 -14.41 4.67
CA LEU A 125 -8.55 -14.76 3.40
C LEU A 125 -7.87 -15.97 2.73
N LEU A 126 -6.54 -15.93 2.55
CA LEU A 126 -5.76 -17.01 1.93
C LEU A 126 -5.85 -18.34 2.67
N ARG A 127 -5.93 -18.28 4.02
CA ARG A 127 -6.13 -19.44 4.88
C ARG A 127 -7.47 -20.10 4.57
N LEU A 128 -8.55 -19.32 4.54
CA LEU A 128 -9.90 -19.85 4.28
C LEU A 128 -10.08 -20.28 2.82
N MET A 129 -9.39 -19.64 1.87
CA MET A 129 -9.30 -20.12 0.50
C MET A 129 -8.49 -21.43 0.37
N GLY A 130 -7.77 -21.85 1.41
CA GLY A 130 -6.98 -23.09 1.45
C GLY A 130 -7.81 -24.36 1.30
N ASP A 131 -9.09 -24.30 1.61
CA ASP A 131 -10.01 -25.44 1.52
C ASP A 131 -10.53 -25.66 0.08
N HIS A 132 -10.03 -24.89 -0.90
CA HIS A 132 -10.46 -24.95 -2.29
C HIS A 132 -9.31 -25.27 -3.24
N ASP A 133 -9.58 -26.12 -4.22
CA ASP A 133 -8.65 -26.40 -5.30
C ASP A 133 -8.61 -25.23 -6.31
N LEU A 134 -7.42 -24.67 -6.48
CA LEU A 134 -7.14 -23.53 -7.36
C LEU A 134 -6.30 -23.92 -8.57
N TYR A 135 -5.90 -25.18 -8.70
CA TYR A 135 -5.01 -25.61 -9.78
C TYR A 135 -5.69 -25.43 -11.15
N GLY A 136 -5.06 -24.63 -12.02
CA GLY A 136 -5.57 -24.33 -13.36
C GLY A 136 -6.80 -23.40 -13.38
N ARG A 137 -7.22 -22.87 -12.23
CA ARG A 137 -8.36 -21.95 -12.12
C ARG A 137 -7.95 -20.52 -12.44
N THR A 138 -8.80 -19.81 -13.16
CA THR A 138 -8.66 -18.39 -13.42
C THR A 138 -9.15 -17.57 -12.22
N VAL A 139 -8.34 -16.62 -11.76
CA VAL A 139 -8.64 -15.82 -10.57
C VAL A 139 -8.47 -14.35 -10.90
N ALA A 140 -9.59 -13.62 -10.97
CA ALA A 140 -9.60 -12.18 -11.08
C ALA A 140 -9.36 -11.55 -9.70
N LEU A 141 -8.47 -10.57 -9.61
CA LEU A 141 -8.03 -9.93 -8.36
C LEU A 141 -8.34 -8.44 -8.39
N GLN A 142 -9.40 -8.01 -7.71
CA GLN A 142 -9.60 -6.58 -7.45
C GLN A 142 -8.60 -6.13 -6.39
N LEU A 143 -7.62 -5.34 -6.82
CA LEU A 143 -6.62 -4.71 -5.94
C LEU A 143 -6.86 -3.21 -5.85
N TYR A 144 -6.39 -2.57 -4.77
CA TYR A 144 -6.50 -1.12 -4.57
C TYR A 144 -5.40 -0.36 -5.31
N GLY A 145 -5.29 -0.62 -6.62
CA GLY A 145 -4.39 0.06 -7.54
C GLY A 145 -2.90 -0.14 -7.35
N ASP A 146 -2.53 -1.14 -6.57
CA ASP A 146 -1.17 -1.50 -6.21
C ASP A 146 -1.05 -3.03 -6.19
N PRO A 147 0.08 -3.62 -6.60
CA PRO A 147 0.28 -5.07 -6.60
C PRO A 147 0.15 -5.67 -5.19
N ALA A 148 -0.36 -6.89 -5.11
CA ALA A 148 -0.47 -7.66 -3.86
C ALA A 148 0.42 -8.91 -3.92
N PRO A 149 1.76 -8.77 -3.86
CA PRO A 149 2.70 -9.84 -4.20
C PRO A 149 2.55 -11.09 -3.33
N ARG A 150 2.17 -10.94 -2.06
CA ARG A 150 1.88 -12.08 -1.17
C ARG A 150 0.63 -12.85 -1.60
N LEU A 151 -0.46 -12.12 -1.92
CA LEU A 151 -1.71 -12.70 -2.41
C LEU A 151 -1.48 -13.43 -3.74
N ILE A 152 -0.89 -12.72 -4.70
CA ILE A 152 -0.60 -13.25 -6.04
C ILE A 152 0.36 -14.43 -5.94
N GLY A 153 1.43 -14.31 -5.15
CA GLY A 153 2.43 -15.37 -4.98
C GLY A 153 1.90 -16.62 -4.30
N GLU A 154 1.00 -16.50 -3.32
CA GLU A 154 0.34 -17.65 -2.70
C GLU A 154 -0.64 -18.32 -3.66
N LEU A 155 -1.47 -17.56 -4.38
CA LEU A 155 -2.41 -18.11 -5.37
C LEU A 155 -1.66 -18.80 -6.52
N ALA A 156 -0.61 -18.17 -7.05
CA ALA A 156 0.25 -18.76 -8.08
C ALA A 156 0.95 -20.04 -7.60
N ARG A 157 1.43 -20.08 -6.34
CA ARG A 157 1.99 -21.30 -5.73
C ARG A 157 0.97 -22.45 -5.65
N ARG A 158 -0.32 -22.15 -5.61
CA ARG A 158 -1.41 -23.14 -5.66
C ARG A 158 -1.86 -23.48 -7.09
N GLY A 159 -1.18 -22.96 -8.11
CA GLY A 159 -1.46 -23.25 -9.52
C GLY A 159 -2.58 -22.39 -10.14
N ALA A 160 -2.99 -21.31 -9.47
CA ALA A 160 -3.98 -20.38 -10.01
C ALA A 160 -3.40 -19.51 -11.14
N LEU A 161 -4.24 -19.17 -12.11
CA LEU A 161 -3.95 -18.22 -13.18
C LEU A 161 -4.55 -16.85 -12.81
N CYS A 162 -3.74 -15.96 -12.25
CA CYS A 162 -4.20 -14.69 -11.72
C CYS A 162 -4.23 -13.57 -12.77
N GLU A 163 -5.31 -12.78 -12.76
CA GLU A 163 -5.45 -11.53 -13.52
C GLU A 163 -5.80 -10.38 -12.55
N GLU A 164 -5.08 -9.26 -12.64
CA GLU A 164 -5.27 -8.11 -11.74
C GLU A 164 -6.22 -7.08 -12.32
N LEU A 165 -7.23 -6.69 -11.55
CA LEU A 165 -8.13 -5.56 -11.81
C LEU A 165 -7.68 -4.38 -10.96
N LEU A 166 -7.13 -3.35 -11.60
CA LEU A 166 -6.54 -2.18 -10.93
C LEU A 166 -7.39 -0.92 -11.19
N PRO A 167 -8.51 -0.72 -10.46
CA PRO A 167 -9.35 0.47 -10.61
C PRO A 167 -8.68 1.78 -10.18
N TYR A 168 -7.48 1.73 -9.60
CA TYR A 168 -6.73 2.89 -9.16
C TYR A 168 -5.29 2.79 -9.63
N ARG A 169 -4.64 3.92 -9.83
CA ARG A 169 -3.18 4.00 -10.00
C ARG A 169 -2.67 5.09 -9.08
N HIS A 170 -1.72 4.76 -8.22
CA HIS A 170 -1.11 5.74 -7.33
C HIS A 170 0.08 6.39 -8.03
N ILE A 171 0.12 7.73 -8.01
CA ILE A 171 1.31 8.49 -8.41
C ILE A 171 2.18 8.71 -7.17
N PRO A 172 3.49 8.48 -7.24
CA PRO A 172 4.38 8.73 -6.11
C PRO A 172 4.29 10.18 -5.64
N PRO A 173 4.43 10.44 -4.32
CA PRO A 173 4.56 11.80 -3.83
C PRO A 173 5.73 12.49 -4.53
N GLN A 174 5.55 13.78 -4.86
CA GLN A 174 6.58 14.57 -5.53
C GLN A 174 7.68 15.00 -4.56
N GLY A 175 8.92 14.95 -5.02
CA GLY A 175 10.10 15.46 -4.32
C GLY A 175 10.68 14.51 -3.26
N ASP A 176 11.72 15.00 -2.60
CA ASP A 176 12.64 14.19 -1.78
C ASP A 176 12.09 13.92 -0.36
N ILE A 177 10.80 14.19 -0.11
CA ILE A 177 10.18 14.09 1.23
C ILE A 177 10.19 12.66 1.76
N VAL A 178 9.92 11.67 0.89
CA VAL A 178 9.95 10.26 1.29
C VAL A 178 11.39 9.80 1.53
N GLU A 179 12.35 10.30 0.74
CA GLU A 179 13.78 10.02 0.95
C GLU A 179 14.25 10.59 2.30
N MET A 180 13.84 11.83 2.61
CA MET A 180 14.09 12.46 3.90
C MET A 180 13.46 11.68 5.06
N LEU A 181 12.22 11.21 4.92
CA LEU A 181 11.59 10.36 5.92
C LEU A 181 12.35 9.05 6.12
N ILE A 182 12.82 8.42 5.04
CA ILE A 182 13.63 7.20 5.11
C ILE A 182 14.93 7.46 5.86
N ASP A 183 15.61 8.57 5.58
CA ASP A 183 16.82 8.96 6.28
C ASP A 183 16.57 9.22 7.77
N GLU A 184 15.49 9.92 8.11
CA GLU A 184 15.09 10.16 9.50
C GLU A 184 14.73 8.87 10.25
N ILE A 185 14.11 7.90 9.57
CA ILE A 185 13.85 6.57 10.13
C ILE A 185 15.17 5.84 10.37
N VAL A 186 16.04 5.80 9.35
CA VAL A 186 17.32 5.08 9.39
C VAL A 186 18.32 5.73 10.34
N SER A 187 18.23 7.02 10.63
CA SER A 187 19.05 7.72 11.62
C SER A 187 18.44 7.68 13.03
N GLY A 188 17.12 7.46 13.15
CA GLY A 188 16.40 7.53 14.42
C GLY A 188 16.10 8.96 14.87
N GLU A 189 16.05 9.91 13.94
CA GLU A 189 15.68 11.31 14.18
C GLU A 189 14.18 11.51 14.49
N VAL A 190 13.38 10.48 14.24
CA VAL A 190 11.98 10.38 14.64
C VAL A 190 11.79 9.18 15.57
N ASP A 191 11.00 9.35 16.61
CA ASP A 191 10.66 8.27 17.56
C ASP A 191 9.55 7.37 17.02
N ALA A 192 8.66 7.91 16.18
CA ALA A 192 7.53 7.17 15.63
C ALA A 192 7.13 7.69 14.25
N VAL A 193 6.57 6.79 13.43
CA VAL A 193 5.97 7.10 12.13
C VAL A 193 4.50 6.69 12.16
N THR A 194 3.61 7.65 11.94
CA THR A 194 2.16 7.39 11.88
C THR A 194 1.73 7.14 10.44
N LEU A 195 1.09 6.00 10.19
CA LEU A 195 0.57 5.57 8.90
C LEU A 195 -0.94 5.31 9.00
N THR A 196 -1.68 6.07 8.21
CA THR A 196 -3.15 6.06 8.16
C THR A 196 -3.70 5.31 6.95
N SER A 197 -2.84 4.83 6.05
CA SER A 197 -3.22 4.02 4.89
C SER A 197 -2.10 3.06 4.49
N THR A 198 -2.48 1.95 3.86
CA THR A 198 -1.55 0.99 3.25
C THR A 198 -0.72 1.63 2.12
N VAL A 199 -1.26 2.66 1.46
CA VAL A 199 -0.55 3.41 0.41
C VAL A 199 0.70 4.07 0.96
N GLN A 200 0.64 4.64 2.17
CA GLN A 200 1.80 5.27 2.81
C GLN A 200 2.88 4.24 3.12
N VAL A 201 2.50 3.05 3.61
CA VAL A 201 3.44 1.95 3.88
C VAL A 201 4.19 1.59 2.60
N ARG A 202 3.45 1.33 1.51
CA ARG A 202 4.01 0.93 0.22
C ARG A 202 4.96 1.96 -0.36
N TYR A 203 4.63 3.26 -0.25
CA TYR A 203 5.53 4.31 -0.74
C TYR A 203 6.82 4.41 0.05
N VAL A 204 6.73 4.36 1.38
CA VAL A 204 7.92 4.40 2.24
C VAL A 204 8.81 3.18 1.96
N MET A 205 8.24 1.97 1.98
CA MET A 205 9.00 0.73 1.82
C MET A 205 9.51 0.55 0.38
N GLY A 206 8.69 0.85 -0.62
CA GLY A 206 9.08 0.80 -2.03
C GLY A 206 10.15 1.83 -2.40
N CYS A 207 10.12 3.03 -1.82
CA CYS A 207 11.20 4.01 -1.98
C CYS A 207 12.48 3.54 -1.27
N ALA A 208 12.37 2.99 -0.05
CA ALA A 208 13.51 2.41 0.66
C ALA A 208 14.17 1.27 -0.14
N ALA A 209 13.38 0.41 -0.79
CA ALA A 209 13.89 -0.63 -1.67
C ALA A 209 14.67 -0.06 -2.88
N LYS A 210 14.11 0.95 -3.56
CA LYS A 210 14.79 1.62 -4.69
C LYS A 210 16.11 2.29 -4.28
N LEU A 211 16.19 2.79 -3.04
CA LEU A 211 17.39 3.40 -2.48
C LEU A 211 18.37 2.38 -1.87
N GLY A 212 18.06 1.09 -1.87
CA GLY A 212 18.87 0.06 -1.22
C GLY A 212 18.90 0.15 0.32
N LYS A 213 17.91 0.80 0.93
CA LYS A 213 17.79 1.06 2.38
C LYS A 213 16.70 0.22 3.06
N LEU A 214 16.05 -0.71 2.35
CA LEU A 214 14.91 -1.49 2.87
C LEU A 214 15.25 -2.21 4.18
N ASP A 215 16.37 -2.92 4.24
CA ASP A 215 16.77 -3.67 5.44
C ASP A 215 17.14 -2.73 6.60
N ALA A 216 17.73 -1.57 6.30
CA ALA A 216 18.02 -0.55 7.32
C ALA A 216 16.74 0.05 7.91
N VAL A 217 15.71 0.27 7.09
CA VAL A 217 14.38 0.73 7.54
C VAL A 217 13.71 -0.32 8.41
N ARG A 218 13.74 -1.60 8.00
CA ARG A 218 13.21 -2.72 8.81
C ARG A 218 13.90 -2.80 10.18
N ALA A 219 15.23 -2.74 10.20
CA ALA A 219 16.00 -2.74 11.45
C ALA A 219 15.65 -1.54 12.34
N ALA A 220 15.52 -0.35 11.75
CA ALA A 220 15.11 0.85 12.49
C ALA A 220 13.72 0.69 13.14
N PHE A 221 12.73 0.15 12.42
CA PHE A 221 11.40 -0.10 12.98
C PHE A 221 11.38 -1.20 14.05
N ALA A 222 12.25 -2.21 13.93
CA ALA A 222 12.37 -3.26 14.94
C ALA A 222 12.93 -2.72 16.27
N GLU A 223 13.86 -1.75 16.21
CA GLU A 223 14.67 -1.37 17.37
C GLU A 223 14.29 -0.01 17.97
N ARG A 224 14.25 1.05 17.15
CA ARG A 224 14.32 2.43 17.67
C ARG A 224 13.20 3.35 17.22
N VAL A 225 12.63 3.14 16.04
CA VAL A 225 11.48 3.89 15.54
C VAL A 225 10.23 3.04 15.72
N LEU A 226 9.14 3.61 16.22
CA LEU A 226 7.87 2.90 16.33
C LEU A 226 7.04 3.09 15.05
N ALA A 227 6.68 2.00 14.38
CA ALA A 227 5.66 2.04 13.34
C ALA A 227 4.27 2.08 14.00
N VAL A 228 3.47 3.10 13.68
CA VAL A 228 2.14 3.30 14.27
C VAL A 228 1.10 3.34 13.17
N ALA A 229 0.29 2.28 13.07
CA ALA A 229 -0.81 2.17 12.12
C ALA A 229 -2.13 2.66 12.73
N VAL A 230 -2.99 3.27 11.91
CA VAL A 230 -4.33 3.70 12.35
C VAL A 230 -5.28 2.54 12.64
N GLY A 231 -4.99 1.36 12.09
CA GLY A 231 -5.84 0.18 12.19
C GLY A 231 -5.17 -1.05 11.59
N LYS A 232 -5.86 -2.19 11.71
CA LYS A 232 -5.32 -3.52 11.48
C LYS A 232 -4.82 -3.72 10.04
N VAL A 233 -5.57 -3.22 9.05
CA VAL A 233 -5.20 -3.33 7.63
C VAL A 233 -3.88 -2.61 7.30
N THR A 234 -3.62 -1.46 7.92
CA THR A 234 -2.34 -0.74 7.72
C THR A 234 -1.20 -1.43 8.47
N ALA A 235 -1.49 -2.03 9.63
CA ALA A 235 -0.50 -2.80 10.37
C ALA A 235 -0.05 -4.05 9.61
N GLU A 236 -0.97 -4.76 8.96
CA GLU A 236 -0.63 -5.88 8.10
C GLU A 236 0.24 -5.48 6.91
N ALA A 237 -0.05 -4.34 6.28
CA ALA A 237 0.80 -3.88 5.19
C ALA A 237 2.24 -3.65 5.65
N LEU A 238 2.45 -3.19 6.89
CA LEU A 238 3.79 -3.07 7.48
C LEU A 238 4.43 -4.44 7.73
N GLN A 239 3.66 -5.40 8.26
CA GLN A 239 4.11 -6.77 8.51
C GLN A 239 4.46 -7.52 7.22
N GLU A 240 3.67 -7.33 6.16
CA GLU A 240 3.95 -7.87 4.81
C GLU A 240 5.26 -7.32 4.25
N GLU A 241 5.64 -6.10 4.64
CA GLU A 241 6.92 -5.48 4.32
C GLU A 241 8.04 -5.84 5.31
N GLY A 242 7.82 -6.78 6.23
CA GLY A 242 8.80 -7.27 7.20
C GLY A 242 8.97 -6.40 8.45
N VAL A 243 8.00 -5.53 8.75
CA VAL A 243 7.96 -4.73 9.97
C VAL A 243 7.00 -5.38 10.97
N GLU A 244 7.55 -6.18 11.88
CA GLU A 244 6.76 -6.92 12.88
C GLU A 244 6.29 -6.02 14.04
N ARG A 245 7.17 -5.11 14.50
CA ARG A 245 6.90 -4.22 15.66
C ARG A 245 6.00 -3.04 15.25
N VAL A 246 4.70 -3.30 15.17
CA VAL A 246 3.69 -2.30 14.77
C VAL A 246 2.66 -2.07 15.86
N LEU A 247 2.46 -0.81 16.25
CA LEU A 247 1.39 -0.40 17.14
C LEU A 247 0.14 -0.01 16.35
N PHE A 248 -1.04 -0.51 16.73
CA PHE A 248 -2.32 -0.03 16.21
C PHE A 248 -3.43 -0.15 17.27
N PRO A 249 -4.44 0.73 17.25
CA PRO A 249 -5.56 0.66 18.19
C PRO A 249 -6.61 -0.38 17.75
N GLU A 250 -7.38 -0.90 18.71
CA GLU A 250 -8.57 -1.72 18.42
C GLU A 250 -9.65 -0.91 17.68
N GLU A 251 -9.90 0.31 18.14
CA GLU A 251 -10.73 1.26 17.40
C GLU A 251 -9.88 1.93 16.30
N GLU A 252 -10.16 1.63 15.03
CA GLU A 252 -9.42 2.15 13.86
C GLU A 252 -9.67 3.65 13.61
N ARG A 253 -9.24 4.50 14.55
CA ARG A 253 -9.45 5.96 14.58
C ARG A 253 -8.18 6.68 15.00
N MET A 254 -7.94 7.86 14.42
CA MET A 254 -6.74 8.67 14.75
C MET A 254 -6.62 9.02 16.23
N GLY A 255 -7.73 9.34 16.90
CA GLY A 255 -7.72 9.64 18.33
C GLY A 255 -7.25 8.44 19.15
N SER A 256 -7.79 7.25 18.85
CA SER A 256 -7.42 5.99 19.50
C SER A 256 -5.96 5.62 19.21
N MET A 257 -5.49 5.85 17.98
CA MET A 257 -4.08 5.67 17.59
C MET A 257 -3.13 6.54 18.43
N VAL A 258 -3.46 7.82 18.62
CA VAL A 258 -2.64 8.73 19.46
C VAL A 258 -2.69 8.32 20.93
N VAL A 259 -3.83 7.86 21.43
CA VAL A 259 -3.97 7.34 22.80
C VAL A 259 -3.11 6.10 22.99
N ALA A 260 -3.16 5.13 22.07
CA ALA A 260 -2.33 3.93 22.10
C ALA A 260 -0.84 4.28 22.10
N MET A 261 -0.43 5.21 21.21
CA MET A 261 0.96 5.69 21.13
C MET A 261 1.42 6.37 22.43
N SER A 262 0.54 7.17 23.03
CA SER A 262 0.77 7.81 24.34
C SER A 262 0.91 6.79 25.47
N LYS A 263 0.13 5.69 25.47
CA LYS A 263 0.30 4.60 26.43
C LYS A 263 1.64 3.88 26.23
N TYR A 264 2.00 3.56 24.97
CA TYR A 264 3.23 2.88 24.61
C TYR A 264 4.46 3.63 25.15
N PHE A 265 4.59 4.93 24.86
CA PHE A 265 5.72 5.73 25.33
C PHE A 265 5.67 6.05 26.83
N GLY A 266 4.47 6.05 27.43
CA GLY A 266 4.29 6.27 28.86
C GLY A 266 4.45 5.04 29.76
N GLY A 267 4.85 3.89 29.21
CA GLY A 267 5.00 2.63 29.95
C GLY A 267 3.68 2.04 30.47
N GLY A 268 2.55 2.41 29.87
CA GLY A 268 1.23 1.88 30.24
C GLY A 268 1.01 0.47 29.69
N GLN A 269 0.18 -0.33 30.38
CA GLN A 269 -0.28 -1.61 29.83
C GLN A 269 -1.08 -1.36 28.55
N LEU A 270 -0.62 -1.95 27.45
CA LEU A 270 -1.37 -2.09 26.20
C LEU A 270 -2.29 -3.31 26.35
N THR A 271 -3.48 -3.25 25.75
CA THR A 271 -4.30 -4.46 25.63
C THR A 271 -3.68 -5.44 24.63
N ASP A 272 -4.03 -6.72 24.70
CA ASP A 272 -3.59 -7.73 23.71
C ASP A 272 -3.98 -7.35 22.27
N SER A 273 -5.03 -6.52 22.11
CA SER A 273 -5.49 -5.94 20.83
C SER A 273 -4.71 -4.69 20.38
N GLU A 274 -3.99 -4.03 21.28
CA GLU A 274 -3.20 -2.81 21.04
C GLU A 274 -1.69 -3.09 20.93
N ALA A 275 -1.24 -4.32 21.13
CA ALA A 275 0.16 -4.65 21.34
C ALA A 275 1.00 -4.64 20.04
N ALA A 276 2.16 -4.00 20.11
CA ALA A 276 3.25 -4.25 19.17
C ALA A 276 3.72 -5.70 19.34
N VAL A 277 3.30 -6.59 18.44
CA VAL A 277 3.79 -7.97 18.44
C VAL A 277 5.30 -7.91 18.12
N GLY A 278 6.16 -8.15 19.11
CA GLY A 278 7.61 -8.26 18.90
C GLY A 278 8.55 -7.47 19.82
N ALA A 279 8.11 -6.95 20.97
CA ALA A 279 9.07 -6.41 21.95
C ALA A 279 9.60 -7.51 22.89
N VAL A 280 10.88 -7.87 22.74
CA VAL A 280 11.65 -8.57 23.78
C VAL A 280 11.68 -7.69 25.02
N SER A 281 11.16 -8.22 26.13
CA SER A 281 11.33 -7.65 27.46
C SER A 281 12.82 -7.63 27.82
N GLY A 282 13.38 -6.46 28.08
CA GLY A 282 14.76 -6.29 28.52
C GLY A 282 14.95 -4.99 29.29
N ASP A 283 14.43 -4.95 30.52
CA ASP A 283 14.95 -4.04 31.53
C ASP A 283 16.30 -4.59 32.03
N CYS A 284 17.36 -3.78 31.99
CA CYS A 284 18.06 -3.36 33.21
C CYS A 284 19.20 -2.39 32.90
N ALA A 285 19.25 -1.36 33.74
CA ALA A 285 20.22 -0.28 33.77
C ALA A 285 21.64 -0.70 34.20
N SER A 286 22.59 0.15 33.81
CA SER A 286 23.83 0.55 34.51
C SER A 286 24.78 -0.51 35.09
N GLY A 287 26.02 -0.51 34.60
CA GLY A 287 27.15 -1.12 35.29
C GLY A 287 28.47 -0.94 34.54
N ALA A 288 29.26 0.05 34.96
CA ALA A 288 30.65 0.21 34.57
C ALA A 288 31.51 -0.97 35.08
N GLY A 289 32.51 -1.39 34.29
CA GLY A 289 33.51 -2.36 34.73
C GLY A 289 34.48 -2.77 33.62
N ALA A 290 35.70 -2.28 33.71
CA ALA A 290 36.84 -2.58 32.85
C ALA A 290 37.46 -3.97 33.10
N GLY A 291 38.25 -4.46 32.13
CA GLY A 291 39.21 -5.57 32.27
C GLY A 291 39.05 -6.60 31.14
N ALA A 292 39.78 -6.49 30.03
CA ALA A 292 41.16 -6.92 29.81
C ALA A 292 41.34 -8.46 29.66
N ASP A 293 41.60 -8.83 28.41
CA ASP A 293 42.71 -9.68 27.93
C ASP A 293 42.57 -11.21 27.78
N ALA A 294 43.22 -11.63 26.68
CA ALA A 294 43.81 -12.92 26.32
C ALA A 294 42.92 -14.09 25.83
N GLY A 295 43.25 -14.61 24.63
CA GLY A 295 42.97 -16.01 24.28
C GLY A 295 42.97 -16.37 22.80
N MET A 296 44.15 -16.60 22.23
CA MET A 296 44.41 -17.16 20.89
C MET A 296 43.64 -18.46 20.57
N GLY A 297 43.33 -18.66 19.29
CA GLY A 297 42.92 -19.96 18.74
C GLY A 297 42.86 -19.97 17.21
N VAL A 298 43.98 -20.32 16.58
CA VAL A 298 44.17 -20.45 15.13
C VAL A 298 43.76 -21.84 14.64
N SER A 299 43.17 -21.93 13.44
CA SER A 299 43.26 -23.00 12.41
C SER A 299 41.93 -23.09 11.65
N GLY A 300 41.83 -23.30 10.34
CA GLY A 300 42.78 -23.53 9.25
C GLY A 300 41.92 -23.79 8.00
N ALA A 301 42.17 -23.04 6.92
CA ALA A 301 42.58 -23.53 5.61
C ALA A 301 41.63 -24.52 4.88
N GLY A 302 41.20 -24.13 3.68
CA GLY A 302 40.58 -25.00 2.69
C GLY A 302 40.16 -24.24 1.44
N ALA A 303 41.12 -24.01 0.54
CA ALA A 303 40.98 -23.31 -0.73
C ALA A 303 40.58 -24.24 -1.90
N ASN A 304 40.21 -23.60 -3.02
CA ASN A 304 40.22 -23.99 -4.45
C ASN A 304 38.83 -23.91 -5.09
N ALA A 305 38.52 -22.96 -5.99
CA ALA A 305 39.11 -22.59 -7.29
C ALA A 305 38.72 -23.54 -8.44
N ASP A 306 37.94 -23.02 -9.40
CA ASP A 306 38.00 -23.23 -10.87
C ASP A 306 36.73 -22.59 -11.49
N THR A 307 36.74 -21.45 -12.18
CA THR A 307 37.23 -21.07 -13.53
C THR A 307 36.45 -21.58 -14.74
N SER A 308 36.31 -20.65 -15.70
CA SER A 308 35.97 -20.79 -17.13
C SER A 308 34.47 -20.96 -17.45
N ALA A 309 33.95 -20.49 -18.59
CA ALA A 309 34.29 -19.48 -19.59
C ALA A 309 33.04 -19.41 -20.50
N GLY A 310 32.78 -18.26 -21.13
CA GLY A 310 31.79 -18.14 -22.22
C GLY A 310 32.21 -18.94 -23.48
N PRO A 311 31.55 -18.78 -24.65
CA PRO A 311 30.86 -17.56 -25.12
C PRO A 311 29.50 -17.79 -25.83
N GLY A 312 28.81 -16.69 -26.17
CA GLY A 312 27.82 -16.65 -27.28
C GLY A 312 28.50 -16.87 -28.65
N PRO A 313 27.77 -16.89 -29.79
CA PRO A 313 27.11 -15.67 -30.29
C PRO A 313 25.82 -15.92 -31.13
N GLY A 314 25.22 -14.84 -31.67
CA GLY A 314 24.76 -14.88 -33.08
C GLY A 314 23.28 -14.60 -33.39
N VAL A 315 22.94 -13.32 -33.52
CA VAL A 315 22.28 -12.64 -34.66
C VAL A 315 21.25 -13.41 -35.52
N GLY A 316 20.07 -12.80 -35.69
CA GLY A 316 19.13 -13.10 -36.78
C GLY A 316 18.09 -12.00 -36.97
N ALA A 317 18.44 -10.97 -37.74
CA ALA A 317 17.52 -9.96 -38.24
C ALA A 317 16.56 -10.55 -39.30
N ASN A 318 15.33 -10.04 -39.37
CA ASN A 318 14.65 -9.90 -40.66
C ASN A 318 13.67 -8.73 -40.62
N ALA A 319 13.95 -7.77 -41.49
CA ALA A 319 13.08 -6.67 -41.89
C ALA A 319 12.28 -7.08 -43.15
N SER A 320 11.08 -6.55 -43.30
CA SER A 320 10.30 -6.27 -44.55
C SER A 320 8.86 -5.99 -44.07
N GLY A 321 8.20 -4.83 -44.24
CA GLY A 321 8.30 -3.79 -45.25
C GLY A 321 7.10 -3.90 -46.19
N VAL A 322 6.03 -3.13 -45.99
CA VAL A 322 5.11 -2.66 -47.05
C VAL A 322 4.53 -1.30 -46.65
N VAL A 323 4.50 -0.42 -47.66
CA VAL A 323 4.13 0.99 -47.71
C VAL A 323 2.79 1.11 -48.46
N ALA A 324 1.91 2.03 -48.04
CA ALA A 324 0.95 2.81 -48.86
C ALA A 324 0.05 3.62 -47.90
N ASP A 325 0.16 4.95 -47.72
CA ASP A 325 -0.10 6.11 -48.59
C ASP A 325 -1.57 6.39 -48.96
N ALA A 326 -1.94 7.66 -48.72
CA ALA A 326 -3.03 8.49 -49.30
C ALA A 326 -4.49 8.21 -48.85
N GLU A 327 -5.40 9.18 -48.63
CA GLU A 327 -5.53 10.58 -49.05
C GLU A 327 -6.30 11.44 -48.03
N GLU A 328 -6.07 12.76 -48.14
CA GLU A 328 -6.86 13.87 -47.61
C GLU A 328 -8.33 13.88 -48.03
N SER A 329 -9.19 14.52 -47.23
CA SER A 329 -10.18 15.47 -47.75
C SER A 329 -10.63 16.46 -46.69
N SER A 330 -10.51 17.72 -47.08
CA SER A 330 -10.68 18.97 -46.35
C SER A 330 -12.11 19.51 -46.41
N SER A 331 -12.34 20.56 -45.61
CA SER A 331 -13.33 21.65 -45.72
C SER A 331 -14.61 21.51 -44.90
N ALA A 332 -15.24 22.56 -44.36
CA ALA A 332 -14.88 23.94 -44.01
C ALA A 332 -16.17 24.56 -43.38
N GLY A 333 -16.03 25.62 -42.58
CA GLY A 333 -17.10 26.59 -42.31
C GLY A 333 -17.34 26.84 -40.82
N LEU A 334 -16.65 27.79 -40.18
CA LEU A 334 -16.95 29.24 -40.10
C LEU A 334 -18.24 29.61 -39.35
N GLY A 335 -18.06 30.32 -38.24
CA GLY A 335 -19.11 30.99 -37.48
C GLY A 335 -18.54 31.82 -36.33
N VAL A 336 -17.81 32.89 -36.66
CA VAL A 336 -17.44 33.98 -35.74
C VAL A 336 -18.66 34.86 -35.52
N SER A 337 -18.93 35.26 -34.26
CA SER A 337 -19.49 36.58 -33.97
C SER A 337 -19.11 37.05 -32.57
N VAL A 338 -18.61 38.28 -32.56
CA VAL A 338 -18.07 39.09 -31.46
C VAL A 338 -19.21 39.93 -30.84
N VAL A 339 -18.90 40.59 -29.71
CA VAL A 339 -19.51 41.80 -29.09
C VAL A 339 -20.18 41.47 -27.75
N GLY A 340 -19.82 42.08 -26.61
CA GLY A 340 -18.84 43.13 -26.34
C GLY A 340 -18.79 43.45 -24.83
N ASP A 341 -17.63 43.94 -24.38
CA ASP A 341 -17.43 44.61 -23.09
C ASP A 341 -17.97 46.05 -23.15
N PRO A 342 -18.43 46.59 -22.00
CA PRO A 342 -18.24 47.99 -21.69
C PRO A 342 -17.36 48.17 -20.44
N ASN A 343 -16.32 48.96 -20.66
CA ASN A 343 -15.33 49.49 -19.73
C ASN A 343 -15.92 50.58 -18.82
N ILE A 344 -15.06 51.08 -17.89
CA ILE A 344 -15.10 52.27 -17.02
C ILE A 344 -15.44 51.94 -15.56
N GLY A 345 -14.61 52.18 -14.53
CA GLY A 345 -13.31 52.84 -14.45
C GLY A 345 -13.15 53.61 -13.12
N VAL A 346 -12.07 53.30 -12.39
CA VAL A 346 -11.19 54.20 -11.60
C VAL A 346 -11.62 54.78 -10.24
N SER A 347 -10.65 54.70 -9.30
CA SER A 347 -10.26 55.66 -8.23
C SER A 347 -10.39 55.10 -6.80
N ALA A 348 -9.47 55.22 -5.86
CA ALA A 348 -8.04 55.58 -5.80
C ALA A 348 -7.59 55.27 -4.35
N SER A 349 -6.29 55.01 -4.16
CA SER A 349 -5.62 54.85 -2.87
C SER A 349 -5.46 56.17 -2.10
N ALA A 350 -5.66 56.10 -0.78
CA ALA A 350 -4.91 56.83 0.26
C ALA A 350 -4.93 55.98 1.54
#